data_AF-A0A3P8BHD4-F1
#
_entry.id   AF-A0A3P8BHD4-F1
#
_cell.length_a   1.000
_cell.length_b   1.000
_cell.length_c   1.000
_cell.angle_alpha   90.00
_cell.angle_beta   90.00
_cell.angle_gamma   90.00
#
_symmetry.space_group_name_H-M   'P 1'
#
loop_
_entity.id
_entity.type
_entity.pdbx_description
1 polymer ?
#
loop_
_entity_poly.entity_id
_entity_poly.type
_entity_poly.pdbx_seq_one_letter_code
_entity_poly.pdbx_strand_id
1 'polypeptide(L)' 'MRDELCNILEHINSPSAYAPSLGCSQVETEHIIDFSMCGISPYRFGINYLANSC' A
#
# COMPACT_ATOMS: atom_id res chain seq x y z
N MET A 1 -16.99 0.18 -11.08
CA MET A 1 -16.21 -1.02 -10.68
C MET A 1 -15.22 -1.50 -11.72
N ARG A 2 -15.62 -1.93 -12.94
CA ARG A 2 -14.63 -2.40 -13.94
C ARG A 2 -13.64 -1.30 -14.31
N ASP A 3 -14.14 -0.12 -14.65
CA ASP A 3 -13.30 1.00 -15.10
C ASP A 3 -12.39 1.51 -13.97
N GLU A 4 -12.89 1.54 -12.73
CA GLU A 4 -12.10 1.89 -11.54
C GLU A 4 -10.96 0.89 -11.30
N LEU A 5 -11.24 -0.41 -11.44
CA LEU A 5 -10.22 -1.46 -11.34
C LEU A 5 -9.17 -1.34 -12.45
N CYS A 6 -9.60 -1.10 -13.69
CA CYS A 6 -8.69 -0.83 -14.81
C CYS A 6 -7.78 0.37 -14.52
N ASN A 7 -8.36 1.48 -14.05
CA ASN A 7 -7.59 2.67 -13.69
C ASN A 7 -6.55 2.37 -12.60
N ILE A 8 -6.90 1.62 -11.55
CA ILE A 8 -5.96 1.23 -10.49
C ILE A 8 -4.81 0.41 -11.08
N LEU A 9 -5.12 -0.58 -11.92
CA LEU A 9 -4.11 -1.44 -12.54
C LEU A 9 -3.17 -0.65 -13.46
N GLU A 10 -3.69 0.31 -14.23
CA GLU A 10 -2.87 1.19 -15.07
C GLU A 10 -1.87 2.01 -14.23
N HIS A 11 -2.32 2.54 -13.09
CA HIS A 11 -1.45 3.32 -12.20
C HIS A 11 -0.37 2.45 -11.56
N ILE A 12 -0.70 1.23 -11.12
CA ILE A 12 0.27 0.29 -10.52
C ILE A 12 1.34 -0.14 -11.53
N ASN A 13 0.96 -0.29 -12.80
CA ASN A 13 1.88 -0.70 -13.87
C ASN A 13 2.58 0.47 -14.56
N SER A 14 2.38 1.70 -14.09
CA SER A 14 3.09 2.86 -14.63
C SER A 14 4.60 2.76 -14.37
N PRO A 15 5.47 3.17 -15.32
CA PRO A 15 6.91 3.27 -15.08
C PRO A 15 7.30 4.18 -13.90
N SER A 16 6.39 5.07 -13.49
CA SER A 16 6.56 5.95 -12.33
C SER A 16 6.05 5.37 -11.03
N ALA A 17 5.43 4.18 -11.06
CA ALA A 17 4.96 3.52 -9.85
C ALA A 17 6.14 3.11 -8.97
N TYR A 18 6.16 3.64 -7.75
CA TYR A 18 7.20 3.36 -6.78
C TYR A 18 6.65 2.39 -5.72
N ALA A 19 7.39 1.30 -5.50
CA ALA A 19 7.23 0.44 -4.33
C ALA A 19 8.47 0.59 -3.43
N PRO A 20 8.30 0.77 -2.10
CA PRO A 20 9.43 0.81 -1.18
C PRO A 20 10.27 -0.46 -1.27
N SER A 21 11.61 -0.32 -1.19
CA SER A 21 12.50 -1.48 -1.14
C SER A 21 12.28 -2.25 0.16
N LEU A 22 12.23 -3.57 0.06
CA LEU A 22 12.23 -4.44 1.22
C LEU A 22 13.68 -4.68 1.68
N GLY A 23 13.86 -4.86 2.98
CA GLY A 23 15.12 -5.30 3.55
C GLY A 23 15.29 -6.81 3.44
N CYS A 24 16.40 -7.31 3.97
CA CYS A 24 16.71 -8.73 4.04
C CYS A 24 16.21 -9.37 5.34
N SER A 25 15.70 -8.57 6.29
CA SER A 25 15.16 -9.06 7.57
C SER A 25 13.86 -8.37 7.97
N GLN A 26 13.14 -8.98 8.92
CA GLN A 26 11.93 -8.41 9.49
C GLN A 26 12.20 -7.05 10.15
N VAL A 27 13.28 -6.94 10.93
CA VAL A 27 13.67 -5.68 11.62
C VAL A 27 13.95 -4.57 10.62
N GLU A 28 14.58 -4.89 9.50
CA GLU A 28 14.83 -3.92 8.44
C GLU A 28 13.54 -3.49 7.72
N THR A 29 12.46 -4.27 7.82
CA THR A 29 11.26 -4.08 6.97
C THR A 29 10.02 -3.70 7.79
N GLU A 30 10.03 -3.85 9.11
CA GLU A 30 8.86 -3.63 9.99
C GLU A 30 8.34 -2.20 10.01
N HIS A 31 9.16 -1.24 9.59
CA HIS A 31 8.77 0.16 9.47
C HIS A 31 7.94 0.46 8.21
N ILE A 32 7.97 -0.42 7.20
CA ILE A 32 7.19 -0.30 5.96
C ILE A 32 6.18 -1.43 5.76
N ILE A 33 6.37 -2.60 6.36
CA ILE A 33 5.43 -3.74 6.30
C ILE A 33 4.77 -3.94 7.66
N ASP A 34 3.46 -4.19 7.64
CA ASP A 34 2.68 -4.56 8.82
C ASP A 34 2.62 -6.09 9.00
N PHE A 35 3.51 -6.61 9.84
CA PHE A 35 3.56 -8.05 10.16
C PHE A 35 2.46 -8.50 11.13
N SER A 36 1.60 -7.61 11.64
CA SER A 36 0.48 -8.02 12.49
C SER A 36 -0.62 -8.75 11.71
N MET A 37 -0.70 -8.53 10.40
CA MET A 37 -1.66 -9.18 9.50
C MET A 37 -1.09 -10.48 8.93
N CYS A 38 -1.26 -11.57 9.69
CA CYS A 38 -0.80 -12.90 9.29
C CYS A 38 -1.35 -13.33 7.92
N GLY A 39 -0.46 -13.84 7.06
CA GLY A 39 -0.80 -14.35 5.72
C GLY A 39 -0.87 -13.31 4.61
N ILE A 40 -0.80 -12.00 4.93
CA ILE A 40 -0.85 -10.91 3.93
C ILE A 40 0.35 -9.98 4.08
N SER A 41 0.66 -9.53 5.30
CA SER A 41 1.77 -8.59 5.59
C SER A 41 1.85 -7.39 4.62
N PRO A 42 0.84 -6.50 4.59
CA PRO A 42 0.79 -5.41 3.62
C PRO A 42 1.82 -4.31 3.91
N TYR A 43 2.06 -3.44 2.92
CA TYR A 43 2.67 -2.14 3.20
C TYR A 43 1.82 -1.36 4.20
N ARG A 44 2.44 -0.67 5.14
CA ARG A 44 1.76 0.20 6.10
C ARG A 44 1.10 1.36 5.36
N PHE A 45 -0.20 1.55 5.57
CA PHE A 45 -0.98 2.66 5.02
C PHE A 45 -1.92 3.23 6.09
N GLY A 46 -2.35 4.48 5.89
CA GLY A 46 -3.38 5.12 6.72
C GLY A 46 -4.58 5.49 5.86
N ILE A 47 -5.79 5.17 6.32
CA ILE A 47 -7.04 5.65 5.71
C ILE A 47 -7.54 6.80 6.58
N ASN A 48 -7.47 8.02 6.03
CA ASN A 48 -8.05 9.19 6.68
C ASN A 48 -9.38 9.52 6.00
N TYR A 49 -10.46 9.48 6.77
CA TYR A 49 -11.74 10.01 6.31
C TYR A 49 -11.79 11.49 6.63
N LEU A 50 -11.90 12.32 5.60
CA LEU A 50 -12.24 13.72 5.78
C LEU A 50 -13.70 13.77 6.23
N ALA A 51 -13.93 13.92 7.52
CA ALA A 51 -15.23 14.36 8.00
C ALA A 51 -15.41 15.80 7.52
N ASN A 52 -16.25 16.01 6.50
CA ASN A 52 -16.73 17.34 6.19
C ASN A 52 -17.53 17.82 7.41
N SER A 53 -16.88 18.54 8.31
CA SER A 53 -17.55 19.31 9.36
C SER A 53 -18.41 20.35 8.65
N CYS A 54 -19.74 20.17 8.69
CA CYS A 54 -20.71 21.18 8.27
C CYS A 54 -20.69 22.41 9.18
#